data_AF-A0A834I0T5-F1
#
_entry.id   AF-A0A834I0T5-F1
#
_cell.length_a   1.000
_cell.length_b   1.000
_cell.length_c   1.000
_cell.angle_alpha   90.00
_cell.angle_beta   90.00
_cell.angle_gamma   90.00
#
_symmetry.space_group_name_H-M   'P 1'
#
loop_
_entity.id
_entity.type
_entity.pdbx_description
1 polymer ?
#
loop_
_entity_poly.entity_id
_entity_poly.type
_entity_poly.pdbx_seq_one_letter_code
_entity_poly.pdbx_strand_id
1 'polypeptide(L)'
;MSLYTVVVLTCCVLNHLNGQKSNQQWELRPDIARDQRGNTGSHVILEKHGQNHDVRGEWKQHISGPQRGGDRTWVGLSGSIKF
;
A
#
# COMPACT_ATOMS: atom_id res chain seq x y z
N MET A 1 -40.05 12.76 -23.85
CA MET A 1 -38.60 12.60 -23.61
C MET A 1 -38.02 11.88 -24.82
N SER A 2 -36.97 12.44 -25.44
CA SER A 2 -36.39 11.87 -26.66
C SER A 2 -35.48 10.69 -26.33
N LEU A 3 -35.50 9.64 -27.15
CA LEU A 3 -34.64 8.46 -27.03
C LEU A 3 -33.14 8.85 -26.93
N TYR A 4 -32.78 9.94 -27.61
CA TYR A 4 -31.43 10.52 -27.61
C TYR A 4 -30.98 10.94 -26.21
N THR A 5 -31.88 11.52 -25.41
CA THR A 5 -31.57 12.01 -24.07
C THR A 5 -31.28 10.85 -23.13
N VAL A 6 -32.00 9.73 -23.26
CA VAL A 6 -31.79 8.53 -22.44
C VAL A 6 -30.45 7.88 -22.78
N VAL A 7 -30.12 7.72 -24.06
CA VAL A 7 -28.85 7.10 -24.49
C VAL A 7 -27.64 7.90 -23.99
N VAL A 8 -27.65 9.22 -24.15
CA VAL A 8 -26.53 10.07 -23.70
C VAL A 8 -26.37 10.03 -22.18
N LEU A 9 -27.47 10.11 -21.41
CA LEU A 9 -27.38 10.00 -19.94
C LEU A 9 -26.82 8.63 -19.52
N THR A 10 -27.28 7.55 -20.15
CA THR A 10 -26.87 6.19 -19.79
C THR A 10 -25.38 5.98 -20.08
N CYS A 11 -24.88 6.46 -21.22
CA CYS A 11 -23.45 6.42 -21.55
C CYS A 11 -22.60 7.25 -20.57
N CYS A 12 -23.04 8.45 -20.20
CA CYS A 12 -22.34 9.29 -19.23
C CYS A 12 -22.27 8.62 -17.85
N VAL A 13 -23.38 8.04 -17.39
CA VAL A 13 -23.43 7.34 -16.10
C VAL A 13 -22.57 6.06 -16.13
N LEU A 14 -22.63 5.26 -17.20
CA LEU A 14 -21.80 4.06 -17.34
C LEU A 14 -20.29 4.38 -17.38
N ASN A 15 -19.88 5.41 -18.13
CA ASN A 15 -18.49 5.84 -18.20
C ASN A 15 -17.99 6.40 -16.86
N HIS A 16 -18.83 7.15 -16.14
CA HIS A 16 -18.51 7.67 -14.83
C HIS A 16 -18.36 6.55 -13.79
N LEU A 17 -19.21 5.53 -13.83
CA LEU A 17 -19.13 4.35 -12.95
C LEU A 17 -17.90 3.47 -13.25
N ASN A 18 -17.49 3.36 -14.52
CA ASN A 18 -16.28 2.61 -14.89
C ASN A 18 -14.99 3.32 -14.44
N GLY A 19 -14.94 4.65 -14.47
CA GLY A 19 -13.77 5.42 -14.01
C GLY A 19 -13.55 5.39 -12.49
N GLN A 20 -14.58 5.05 -11.71
CA GLN A 20 -14.53 4.97 -10.24
C GLN A 20 -14.02 3.62 -9.72
N LYS A 21 -13.93 2.59 -10.57
CA LYS A 21 -13.41 1.28 -10.19
C LYS A 21 -11.89 1.27 -10.19
N SER A 22 -11.27 2.19 -9.45
CA SER A 22 -9.83 2.11 -9.21
C SER A 22 -9.56 0.88 -8.36
N ASN A 23 -8.93 -0.09 -8.97
CA ASN A 23 -8.48 -1.33 -8.33
C ASN A 23 -7.30 -0.99 -7.40
N GLN A 24 -7.58 -0.28 -6.30
CA GLN A 24 -6.56 0.19 -5.36
C GLN A 24 -6.35 -0.90 -4.33
N GLN A 25 -5.63 -1.93 -4.78
CA GLN A 25 -5.32 -3.07 -3.96
C GLN A 25 -4.25 -2.69 -2.94
N TRP A 26 -4.34 -3.32 -1.77
CA TRP A 26 -3.26 -3.28 -0.79
C TRP A 26 -2.12 -4.15 -1.30
N GLU A 27 -0.91 -3.61 -1.27
CA GLU A 27 0.31 -4.36 -1.54
C GLU A 27 1.00 -4.69 -0.22
N LEU A 28 1.28 -5.98 -0.02
CA LEU A 28 2.00 -6.49 1.16
C LEU A 28 3.37 -6.99 0.70
N ARG A 29 4.43 -6.44 1.30
CA ARG A 29 5.82 -6.78 0.98
C ARG A 29 6.53 -7.27 2.23
N PRO A 30 6.47 -8.59 2.50
CA PRO A 30 7.24 -9.19 3.57
C PRO A 30 8.67 -9.46 3.09
N ASP A 31 9.64 -9.20 3.95
CA ASP A 31 11.05 -9.53 3.74
C ASP A 31 11.66 -10.08 5.02
N ILE A 32 12.53 -11.07 4.85
CA ILE A 32 13.33 -11.64 5.94
C ILE A 32 14.73 -11.95 5.43
N ALA A 33 15.73 -11.45 6.15
CA ALA A 33 17.12 -11.58 5.76
C ALA A 33 17.99 -11.92 6.97
N ARG A 34 19.10 -12.62 6.72
CA ARG A 34 20.16 -12.88 7.69
C ARG A 34 21.48 -12.39 7.14
N ASP A 35 22.26 -11.68 7.95
CA ASP A 35 23.59 -11.21 7.57
C ASP A 35 24.69 -12.23 7.92
N GLN A 36 25.92 -11.96 7.47
CA GLN A 36 27.08 -12.82 7.72
C GLN A 36 27.51 -12.87 9.20
N ARG A 37 27.02 -11.94 10.04
CA ARG A 37 27.29 -11.89 11.47
C ARG A 37 26.23 -12.64 12.29
N GLY A 38 25.23 -13.21 11.62
CA GLY A 38 24.14 -13.96 12.23
C GLY A 38 22.98 -13.10 12.73
N ASN A 39 22.97 -11.79 12.44
CA ASN A 39 21.80 -10.96 12.72
C ASN A 39 20.67 -11.31 11.78
N THR A 40 19.44 -11.32 12.28
CA THR A 40 18.23 -11.58 11.50
C THR A 40 17.37 -10.33 11.48
N GLY A 41 17.00 -9.86 10.29
CA GLY A 41 16.07 -8.76 10.09
C GLY A 41 14.78 -9.25 9.45
N SER A 42 13.64 -8.75 9.92
CA SER A 42 12.35 -8.92 9.26
C SER A 42 11.72 -7.56 9.02
N HIS A 43 11.01 -7.42 7.91
CA HIS A 43 10.33 -6.20 7.53
C HIS A 43 9.01 -6.53 6.84
N VAL A 44 7.94 -5.86 7.25
CA VAL A 44 6.64 -5.92 6.60
C VAL A 44 6.24 -4.52 6.22
N ILE A 45 6.03 -4.29 4.93
CA ILE A 45 5.48 -3.05 4.39
C ILE A 45 4.08 -3.35 3.87
N LEU A 46 3.12 -2.54 4.28
CA LEU A 46 1.76 -2.53 3.77
C LEU A 46 1.49 -1.18 3.13
N GLU A 47 1.25 -1.15 1.82
CA GLU A 47 1.01 0.09 1.08
C GLU A 47 -0.29 0.03 0.29
N LYS A 48 -0.95 1.19 0.19
CA LYS A 48 -2.12 1.37 -0.67
C LYS A 48 -1.93 2.66 -1.45
N HIS A 49 -1.86 2.49 -2.77
CA HIS A 49 -1.80 3.62 -3.68
C HIS A 49 -3.19 4.04 -4.11
N GLY A 50 -3.59 5.22 -3.66
CA GLY A 50 -4.90 5.79 -3.89
C GLY A 50 -4.92 6.77 -5.06
N GLN A 51 -6.11 7.05 -5.62
CA GLN A 51 -6.28 8.06 -6.67
C GLN A 51 -5.90 9.44 -6.12
N ASN A 52 -6.31 9.71 -4.88
CA ASN A 52 -6.14 11.02 -4.22
C ASN A 52 -5.20 10.98 -3.02
N HIS A 53 -4.81 9.81 -2.55
CA HIS A 53 -3.97 9.68 -1.35
C HIS A 53 -3.17 8.39 -1.38
N ASP A 54 -1.98 8.37 -0.79
CA ASP A 54 -1.24 7.13 -0.54
C ASP A 54 -1.14 6.90 0.97
N VAL A 55 -1.16 5.64 1.39
CA VAL A 55 -0.95 5.21 2.78
C VAL A 55 0.09 4.12 2.81
N ARG A 56 1.03 4.20 3.76
CA ARG A 56 2.07 3.20 3.98
C ARG A 56 2.28 2.95 5.47
N GLY A 57 2.22 1.67 5.85
CA GLY A 57 2.55 1.19 7.19
C GLY A 57 3.73 0.22 7.14
N GLU A 58 4.61 0.31 8.13
CA GLU A 58 5.85 -0.44 8.20
C GLU A 58 6.05 -1.02 9.59
N TRP A 59 6.43 -2.29 9.66
CA TRP A 59 6.90 -2.93 10.88
C TRP A 59 8.23 -3.64 10.59
N LYS A 60 9.26 -3.32 11.34
CA LYS A 60 10.60 -3.89 11.17
C LYS A 60 11.13 -4.40 12.50
N GLN A 61 11.70 -5.59 12.49
CA GLN A 61 12.43 -6.14 13.63
C GLN A 61 13.86 -6.48 13.23
N HIS A 62 14.79 -6.20 14.13
CA HIS A 62 16.17 -6.62 14.05
C HIS A 62 16.49 -7.42 15.30
N ILE A 63 16.84 -8.69 15.10
CA ILE A 63 17.25 -9.62 16.14
C ILE A 63 18.75 -9.81 15.96
N SER A 64 19.50 -9.51 17.01
CA SER A 64 20.95 -9.60 16.95
C SER A 64 21.42 -11.05 17.03
N GLY A 65 22.50 -11.35 16.33
CA GLY A 65 23.17 -12.64 16.39
C GLY A 65 23.89 -12.84 17.73
N PRO A 66 24.59 -13.98 17.89
CA PRO A 66 25.30 -14.33 19.13
C PRO A 66 26.33 -13.28 19.58
N GLN A 67 26.82 -12.46 18.64
CA GLN A 67 27.69 -11.33 18.91
C GLN A 67 26.85 -10.06 19.11
N ARG A 68 26.51 -9.84 20.39
CA ARG A 68 25.82 -8.70 21.01
C ARG A 68 25.55 -7.48 20.10
N GLY A 69 24.28 -7.33 19.75
CA GLY A 69 23.57 -6.08 19.53
C GLY A 69 22.25 -6.16 20.32
N GLY A 70 21.66 -5.04 20.71
CA GLY A 70 20.31 -5.08 21.28
C GLY A 70 19.29 -5.35 20.17
N ASP A 71 18.28 -6.16 20.46
CA ASP A 71 17.14 -6.30 19.56
C ASP A 71 16.40 -4.97 19.44
N ARG A 72 15.92 -4.67 18.23
CA ARG A 72 15.23 -3.42 17.94
C ARG A 72 14.00 -3.68 17.11
N THR A 73 12.93 -2.99 17.45
CA THR A 73 11.69 -2.99 16.68
C THR A 73 11.38 -1.55 16.29
N TRP A 74 10.95 -1.36 15.06
CA TRP A 74 10.50 -0.08 14.54
C TRP A 74 9.10 -0.24 13.94
N VAL A 75 8.27 0.77 14.16
CA VAL A 75 6.95 0.90 13.54
C VAL A 75 6.88 2.27 12.89
N GLY A 76 6.41 2.32 11.65
CA GLY A 76 6.27 3.54 10.87
C GLY A 76 4.89 3.62 10.23
N LEU A 77 4.33 4.83 10.19
CA LEU A 77 3.11 5.16 9.45
C LEU A 77 3.36 6.44 8.67
N SER A 78 2.98 6.45 7.39
CA SER A 78 3.08 7.62 6.53
C SER A 78 1.92 7.67 5.53
N GLY A 79 1.66 8.86 5.01
CA GLY A 79 0.67 9.06 3.96
C GLY A 79 0.87 10.38 3.23
N SER A 80 0.30 10.48 2.03
CA SER A 80 0.36 11.66 1.17
C SER A 80 -0.98 11.91 0.51
N ILE A 81 -1.23 13.16 0.09
CA ILE A 81 -2.41 13.56 -0.69
C ILE A 81 -1.92 14.04 -2.06
N LYS A 82 -2.63 13.65 -3.12
CA LYS A 82 -2.36 14.03 -4.50
C LYS A 82 -3.36 15.12 -4.90
N PHE A 83 -2.86 16.22 -5.46
CA PHE A 83 -3.64 17.35 -5.98
C PHE A 83 -3.52 17.42 -7.49
#